data_AF-A0A2D6A5M9-F1
#
_entry.id   AF-A0A2D6A5M9-F1
#
_cell.length_a   1.000
_cell.length_b   1.000
_cell.length_c   1.000
_cell.angle_alpha   90.00
_cell.angle_beta   90.00
_cell.angle_gamma   90.00
#
_symmetry.space_group_name_H-M   'P 1'
#
loop_
_entity.id
_entity.type
_entity.pdbx_description
1 polymer ?
#
loop_
_entity_poly.entity_id
_entity_poly.type
_entity_poly.pdbx_seq_one_letter_code
_entity_poly.pdbx_strand_id
1 'polypeptide(L)'
;MLSRHTPGPKSDRLGVRFAVGHVCFGVLALAAVAAGQVERTVQTMGTSLRIEVDAASSAKALAASEKAIRACEAVERRLSTWTLDSELARLNRAPAGEFVAISTALARDLKLARRWWRATARAFDPGVGCLVDVWGLRAGGRVPTAEEVRSARASGLFAALAIDGRTAARKHAYLRIEEGGFAKGIALDAALAVLHRAGATRALIDLGGQIAFFGQGPETFGIAHPERREEIVCRVRIECGSLATSGNSERGIVVAGKRYGHLLDPRTGRPAVDFGSITVWAQSAADADCLSTGLYVLGPDAALAWAEKRPGIEVLILQPDEGGDEHPKLRVRATRGMRSRLLRWLVGKKE
;
A
#
# COMPACT_ATOMS: atom_id res chain seq x y z
N MET A 1 21.47 49.20 -101.46
CA MET A 1 22.68 48.85 -100.66
C MET A 1 22.44 47.44 -100.11
N LEU A 2 22.84 46.38 -100.84
CA LEU A 2 24.11 45.64 -100.68
C LEU A 2 24.32 45.26 -99.20
N SER A 3 24.22 43.98 -98.77
CA SER A 3 25.04 42.84 -99.20
C SER A 3 24.53 41.50 -98.62
N ARG A 4 24.41 40.47 -99.48
CA ARG A 4 24.94 39.07 -99.43
C ARG A 4 25.30 38.47 -98.05
N HIS A 5 25.17 37.17 -97.70
CA HIS A 5 24.99 35.89 -98.41
C HIS A 5 24.62 34.78 -97.37
N THR A 6 24.04 33.68 -97.87
CA THR A 6 23.55 32.38 -97.32
C THR A 6 24.65 31.41 -96.78
N PRO A 7 24.43 30.10 -96.42
CA PRO A 7 23.23 29.21 -96.34
C PRO A 7 23.10 28.34 -95.03
N GLY A 8 21.94 27.74 -94.70
CA GLY A 8 21.64 26.32 -95.00
C GLY A 8 21.10 25.54 -93.75
N PRO A 9 20.42 24.39 -93.91
CA PRO A 9 19.18 24.04 -93.17
C PRO A 9 19.30 22.87 -92.17
N LYS A 10 18.23 22.62 -91.36
CA LYS A 10 17.78 21.31 -90.77
C LYS A 10 16.64 21.55 -89.75
N SER A 11 15.39 21.19 -90.06
CA SER A 11 14.70 19.91 -89.83
C SER A 11 14.14 19.70 -88.42
N ASP A 12 12.83 19.47 -88.39
CA ASP A 12 12.09 18.48 -87.59
C ASP A 12 11.67 18.73 -86.13
N ARG A 13 10.31 18.78 -86.01
CA ARG A 13 9.41 18.02 -85.12
C ARG A 13 8.97 18.63 -83.78
N LEU A 14 7.64 18.76 -83.71
CA LEU A 14 6.80 18.85 -82.51
C LEU A 14 7.09 17.72 -81.51
N GLY A 15 7.06 18.06 -80.23
CA GLY A 15 6.99 17.11 -79.12
C GLY A 15 6.42 17.78 -77.87
N VAL A 16 5.12 17.56 -77.63
CA VAL A 16 4.39 17.95 -76.41
C VAL A 16 4.96 17.18 -75.22
N ARG A 17 5.40 17.89 -74.16
CA ARG A 17 5.86 17.27 -72.91
C ARG A 17 4.74 17.27 -71.87
N PHE A 18 4.29 16.08 -71.48
CA PHE A 18 3.45 15.86 -70.30
C PHE A 18 4.30 16.00 -69.03
N ALA A 19 3.86 16.84 -68.09
CA ALA A 19 4.41 16.92 -66.74
C ALA A 19 3.70 15.89 -65.85
N VAL A 20 4.41 14.84 -65.44
CA VAL A 20 3.96 13.91 -64.40
C VAL A 20 4.40 14.47 -63.05
N GLY A 21 3.48 15.07 -62.31
CA GLY A 21 3.71 15.47 -60.93
C GLY A 21 3.83 14.23 -60.04
N HIS A 22 5.00 14.04 -59.42
CA HIS A 22 5.18 13.03 -58.38
C HIS A 22 4.53 13.52 -57.08
N VAL A 23 3.46 12.84 -56.66
CA VAL A 23 2.90 12.98 -55.32
C VAL A 23 3.79 12.17 -54.37
N CYS A 24 4.60 12.86 -53.56
CA CYS A 24 5.31 12.25 -52.44
C CYS A 24 4.30 11.82 -51.36
N PHE A 25 3.98 10.53 -51.30
CA PHE A 25 3.36 9.94 -50.11
C PHE A 25 4.42 9.83 -49.01
N GLY A 26 4.44 10.81 -48.10
CA GLY A 26 5.20 10.72 -46.87
C GLY A 26 4.62 9.63 -45.97
N VAL A 27 5.28 8.48 -45.91
CA VAL A 27 4.98 7.45 -44.90
C VAL A 27 5.47 7.97 -43.55
N LEU A 28 4.57 8.50 -42.74
CA LEU A 28 4.82 8.68 -41.31
C LEU A 28 4.94 7.28 -40.69
N ALA A 29 6.17 6.79 -40.55
CA ALA A 29 6.44 5.62 -39.72
C ALA A 29 6.21 6.03 -38.25
N LEU A 30 5.04 5.72 -37.70
CA LEU A 30 4.88 5.64 -36.24
C LEU A 30 5.81 4.52 -35.78
N ALA A 31 6.98 4.88 -35.27
CA ALA A 31 7.82 3.95 -34.53
C ALA A 31 6.99 3.49 -33.32
N ALA A 32 6.57 2.23 -33.32
CA ALA A 32 5.99 1.59 -32.16
C ALA A 32 7.07 1.61 -31.07
N VAL A 33 6.90 2.53 -30.12
CA VAL A 33 7.76 2.60 -28.93
C VAL A 33 7.53 1.31 -28.17
N ALA A 34 8.51 0.40 -28.19
CA ALA A 34 8.43 -0.86 -27.49
C ALA A 34 8.28 -0.57 -25.98
N ALA A 35 7.12 -0.92 -25.42
CA ALA A 35 6.89 -0.85 -23.99
C ALA A 35 7.95 -1.67 -23.25
N GLY A 36 8.53 -1.09 -22.21
CA GLY A 36 9.52 -1.75 -21.38
C GLY A 36 8.95 -2.11 -20.03
N GLN A 37 9.25 -3.32 -19.58
CA GLN A 37 8.87 -3.87 -18.29
C GLN A 37 10.11 -4.06 -17.42
N VAL A 38 10.01 -3.70 -16.14
CA VAL A 38 11.06 -3.94 -15.14
C VAL A 38 10.42 -4.54 -13.90
N GLU A 39 11.05 -5.57 -13.36
CA GLU A 39 10.76 -6.13 -12.05
C GLU A 39 12.00 -6.01 -11.16
N ARG A 40 11.81 -5.56 -9.92
CA ARG A 40 12.87 -5.45 -8.91
C ARG A 40 12.35 -5.89 -7.56
N THR A 41 13.24 -6.52 -6.79
CA THR A 41 13.01 -6.86 -5.39
C THR A 41 14.16 -6.33 -4.54
N VAL A 42 13.85 -5.57 -3.50
CA VAL A 42 14.82 -4.99 -2.56
C VAL A 42 14.33 -5.15 -1.11
N GLN A 43 15.21 -4.95 -0.13
CA GLN A 43 14.83 -4.92 1.29
C GLN A 43 14.68 -3.47 1.76
N THR A 44 13.57 -3.15 2.44
CA THR A 44 13.32 -1.83 3.07
C THR A 44 12.22 -1.99 4.12
N MET A 45 12.18 -1.11 5.12
CA MET A 45 11.15 -1.11 6.17
C MET A 45 11.02 -2.47 6.89
N GLY A 46 12.15 -3.19 7.03
CA GLY A 46 12.21 -4.51 7.65
C GLY A 46 11.46 -5.62 6.89
N THR A 47 11.24 -5.46 5.58
CA THR A 47 10.58 -6.46 4.73
C THR A 47 11.03 -6.38 3.27
N SER A 48 10.51 -7.28 2.44
CA SER A 48 10.74 -7.29 0.99
C SER A 48 9.81 -6.29 0.30
N LEU A 49 10.36 -5.50 -0.61
CA LEU A 49 9.67 -4.63 -1.54
C LEU A 49 9.87 -5.16 -2.96
N ARG A 50 8.81 -5.70 -3.56
CA ARG A 50 8.77 -6.07 -4.98
C ARG A 50 8.04 -4.99 -5.77
N ILE A 51 8.61 -4.57 -6.89
CA ILE A 51 8.07 -3.55 -7.77
C ILE A 51 8.11 -4.06 -9.20
N GLU A 52 6.96 -4.07 -9.86
CA GLU A 52 6.83 -4.24 -11.31
C GLU A 52 6.37 -2.93 -11.93
N VAL A 53 7.03 -2.49 -13.01
CA VAL A 53 6.72 -1.25 -13.71
C VAL A 53 6.72 -1.48 -15.20
N ASP A 54 5.65 -1.06 -15.86
CA ASP A 54 5.59 -0.93 -17.31
C ASP A 54 5.65 0.55 -17.68
N ALA A 55 6.48 0.88 -18.67
CA ALA A 55 6.63 2.24 -19.18
C ALA A 55 6.95 2.23 -20.67
N ALA A 56 7.10 3.41 -21.27
CA ALA A 56 7.45 3.56 -22.68
C ALA A 56 8.84 2.99 -23.07
N SER A 57 9.70 2.62 -22.13
CA SER A 57 10.93 1.87 -22.41
C SER A 57 11.51 1.26 -21.14
N SER A 58 12.36 0.25 -21.25
CA SER A 58 12.95 -0.41 -20.07
C SER A 58 13.82 0.55 -19.25
N ALA A 59 14.50 1.48 -19.92
CA ALA A 59 15.26 2.53 -19.24
C ALA A 59 14.35 3.46 -18.41
N LYS A 60 13.17 3.83 -18.92
CA LYS A 60 12.19 4.64 -18.18
C LYS A 60 11.58 3.84 -17.02
N ALA A 61 11.22 2.57 -17.23
CA ALA A 61 10.70 1.71 -16.19
C ALA A 61 11.73 1.52 -15.05
N LEU A 62 13.00 1.30 -15.39
CA LEU A 62 14.09 1.19 -14.42
C LEU A 62 14.27 2.47 -13.62
N ALA A 63 14.35 3.63 -14.29
CA ALA A 63 14.49 4.92 -13.63
C ALA A 63 13.28 5.25 -12.73
N ALA A 64 12.06 4.88 -13.14
CA ALA A 64 10.86 5.04 -12.33
C ALA A 64 10.90 4.13 -11.09
N SER A 65 11.28 2.87 -11.23
CA SER A 65 11.42 1.92 -10.11
C SER A 65 12.44 2.41 -9.06
N GLU A 66 13.55 3.00 -9.50
CA GLU A 66 14.56 3.57 -8.62
C GLU A 66 14.03 4.75 -7.81
N LYS A 67 13.25 5.62 -8.43
CA LYS A 67 12.58 6.73 -7.72
C LYS A 67 11.53 6.22 -6.73
N ALA A 68 10.83 5.14 -7.06
CA ALA A 68 9.85 4.51 -6.17
C ALA A 68 10.51 3.93 -4.92
N ILE A 69 11.63 3.22 -5.06
CA ILE A 69 12.44 2.71 -3.94
C ILE A 69 12.87 3.86 -3.03
N ARG A 70 13.42 4.94 -3.59
CA ARG A 70 13.83 6.14 -2.82
C ARG A 70 12.67 6.80 -2.09
N ALA A 71 11.45 6.73 -2.63
CA ALA A 71 10.25 7.23 -1.97
C ALA A 71 9.90 6.39 -0.73
N CYS A 72 10.00 5.06 -0.82
CA CYS A 72 9.84 4.16 0.34
C CYS A 72 10.91 4.45 1.40
N GLU A 73 12.19 4.55 1.02
CA GLU A 73 13.27 4.86 1.96
C GLU A 73 13.10 6.24 2.63
N ALA A 74 12.56 7.23 1.93
CA ALA A 74 12.26 8.53 2.50
C ALA A 74 11.11 8.48 3.52
N VAL A 75 10.19 7.53 3.37
CA VAL A 75 9.15 7.25 4.36
C VAL A 75 9.75 6.50 5.55
N GLU A 76 10.61 5.51 5.32
CA GLU A 76 11.35 4.79 6.38
C GLU A 76 12.16 5.74 7.26
N ARG A 77 12.99 6.62 6.67
CA ARG A 77 13.75 7.65 7.41
C ARG A 77 12.87 8.60 8.22
N ARG A 78 11.59 8.74 7.85
CA ARG A 78 10.66 9.63 8.53
C ARG A 78 9.90 8.92 9.65
N LEU A 79 9.45 7.68 9.43
CA LEU A 79 8.51 7.00 10.31
C LEU A 79 9.14 5.90 11.16
N SER A 80 10.33 5.38 10.80
CA SER A 80 10.88 4.18 11.43
C SER A 80 10.93 4.26 12.95
N THR A 81 10.30 3.31 13.65
CA THR A 81 10.42 3.22 15.12
C THR A 81 11.51 2.24 15.57
N TRP A 82 12.28 1.72 14.61
CA TRP A 82 13.39 0.79 14.81
C TRP A 82 14.75 1.48 14.78
N THR A 83 14.83 2.64 14.11
CA THR A 83 16.02 3.49 14.15
C THR A 83 15.85 4.62 15.16
N LEU A 84 16.95 5.11 15.71
CA LEU A 84 16.92 6.23 16.64
C LEU A 84 16.82 7.57 15.91
N ASP A 85 17.29 7.66 14.68
CA ASP A 85 17.45 8.90 13.92
C ASP A 85 16.23 9.26 13.06
N SER A 86 15.18 8.44 13.02
CA SER A 86 13.98 8.80 12.28
C SER A 86 13.29 10.03 12.89
N GLU A 87 12.53 10.74 12.08
CA GLU A 87 11.77 11.91 12.55
C GLU A 87 10.73 11.54 13.61
N LEU A 88 9.98 10.45 13.41
CA LEU A 88 9.02 9.94 14.38
C LEU A 88 9.71 9.46 15.67
N ALA A 89 10.86 8.80 15.56
CA ALA A 89 11.62 8.35 16.73
C ALA A 89 12.12 9.53 17.58
N ARG A 90 12.53 10.65 16.95
CA ARG A 90 12.84 11.89 17.66
C ARG A 90 11.62 12.46 18.38
N LEU A 91 10.46 12.54 17.72
CA LEU A 91 9.21 12.97 18.36
C LEU A 91 8.83 12.07 19.55
N ASN A 92 9.01 10.75 19.42
CA ASN A 92 8.79 9.78 20.50
C ASN A 92 9.75 9.94 21.69
N ARG A 93 10.88 10.63 21.55
CA ARG A 93 11.84 10.89 22.64
C ARG A 93 11.79 12.33 23.15
N ALA A 94 11.12 13.25 22.44
CA ALA A 94 10.97 14.63 22.86
C ALA A 94 10.32 14.72 24.26
N PRO A 95 10.75 15.65 25.14
CA PRO A 95 10.14 15.83 26.45
C PRO A 95 8.62 16.03 26.37
N ALA A 96 7.90 15.46 27.34
CA ALA A 96 6.45 15.64 27.39
C ALA A 96 6.09 17.11 27.63
N GLY A 97 5.08 17.61 26.91
CA GLY A 97 4.65 19.01 26.95
C GLY A 97 5.40 19.95 26.00
N GLU A 98 6.56 19.54 25.47
CA GLU A 98 7.35 20.36 24.55
C GLU A 98 6.88 20.17 23.10
N PHE A 99 6.58 21.28 22.42
CA PHE A 99 6.33 21.28 20.98
C PHE A 99 7.64 21.27 20.22
N VAL A 100 7.88 20.19 19.48
CA VAL A 100 9.04 20.07 18.59
C VAL A 100 8.62 20.30 17.15
N ALA A 101 9.53 20.88 16.36
CA ALA A 101 9.32 21.05 14.93
C ALA A 101 9.29 19.70 14.22
N ILE A 102 8.32 19.55 13.32
CA ILE A 102 8.17 18.41 12.42
C ILE A 102 8.03 18.89 10.97
N SER A 103 8.40 18.01 10.04
CA SER A 103 8.24 18.19 8.61
C SER A 103 6.77 18.23 8.23
N THR A 104 6.46 18.89 7.12
CA THR A 104 5.12 18.87 6.54
C THR A 104 4.66 17.44 6.24
N ALA A 105 5.60 16.57 5.85
CA ALA A 105 5.31 15.17 5.57
C ALA A 105 4.89 14.42 6.84
N LEU A 106 5.64 14.53 7.95
CA LEU A 106 5.27 13.87 9.20
C LEU A 106 3.94 14.42 9.76
N ALA A 107 3.73 15.74 9.68
CA ALA A 107 2.47 16.34 10.11
C ALA A 107 1.27 15.80 9.31
N ARG A 108 1.41 15.61 8.00
CA ARG A 108 0.38 15.01 7.14
C ARG A 108 0.14 13.55 7.51
N ASP A 109 1.21 12.77 7.67
CA ASP A 109 1.14 11.34 7.97
C ASP A 109 0.44 11.09 9.33
N LEU A 110 0.75 11.89 10.36
CA LEU A 110 0.09 11.81 11.66
C LEU A 110 -1.36 12.32 11.64
N LYS A 111 -1.69 13.31 10.80
CA LYS A 111 -3.08 13.76 10.59
C LYS A 111 -3.92 12.69 9.90
N LEU A 112 -3.34 11.97 8.94
CA LEU A 112 -3.95 10.81 8.30
C LEU A 112 -4.27 9.73 9.34
N ALA A 113 -3.28 9.36 10.15
CA ALA A 113 -3.48 8.38 11.21
C ALA A 113 -4.56 8.83 12.22
N ARG A 114 -4.64 10.13 12.54
CA ARG A 114 -5.68 10.73 13.38
C ARG A 114 -7.08 10.64 12.79
N ARG A 115 -7.21 10.77 11.47
CA ARG A 115 -8.48 10.60 10.77
C ARG A 115 -9.03 9.21 11.04
N TRP A 116 -8.21 8.17 10.85
CA TRP A 116 -8.64 6.79 11.06
C TRP A 116 -8.77 6.40 12.52
N TRP A 117 -7.95 6.96 13.40
CA TRP A 117 -8.12 6.83 14.85
C TRP A 117 -9.50 7.31 15.30
N ARG A 118 -9.97 8.46 14.80
CA ARG A 118 -11.34 8.95 15.09
C ARG A 118 -12.40 8.07 14.42
N ALA A 119 -12.23 7.79 13.14
CA ALA A 119 -13.26 7.11 12.34
C ALA A 119 -13.53 5.66 12.80
N THR A 120 -12.52 4.98 13.33
CA THR A 120 -12.62 3.62 13.88
C THR A 120 -12.96 3.59 15.37
N ALA A 121 -13.38 4.72 15.95
CA ALA A 121 -13.65 4.85 17.39
C ALA A 121 -12.47 4.34 18.25
N ARG A 122 -11.26 4.71 17.84
CA ARG A 122 -9.97 4.37 18.48
C ARG A 122 -9.57 2.90 18.38
N ALA A 123 -10.23 2.08 17.57
CA ALA A 123 -9.79 0.69 17.34
C ALA A 123 -8.46 0.63 16.58
N PHE A 124 -8.25 1.54 15.62
CA PHE A 124 -6.91 1.86 15.13
C PHE A 124 -6.31 2.96 16.02
N ASP A 125 -5.20 2.69 16.71
CA ASP A 125 -4.51 3.67 17.55
C ASP A 125 -2.99 3.57 17.38
N PRO A 126 -2.36 4.55 16.71
CA PRO A 126 -0.90 4.59 16.58
C PRO A 126 -0.17 4.77 17.91
N GLY A 127 -0.82 5.24 18.98
CA GLY A 127 -0.21 5.49 20.29
C GLY A 127 -0.05 4.24 21.15
N VAL A 128 -0.20 3.04 20.57
CA VAL A 128 -0.10 1.75 21.27
C VAL A 128 1.32 1.36 21.70
N GLY A 129 2.35 2.17 21.45
CA GLY A 129 3.74 1.80 21.75
C GLY A 129 3.98 1.48 23.22
N CYS A 130 3.31 2.17 24.15
CA CYS A 130 3.38 1.81 25.57
C CYS A 130 2.78 0.42 25.87
N LEU A 131 1.76 0.01 25.11
CA LEU A 131 1.17 -1.33 25.21
C LEU A 131 2.11 -2.38 24.59
N VAL A 132 2.73 -2.07 23.45
CA VAL A 132 3.76 -2.90 22.82
C VAL A 132 4.92 -3.16 23.79
N ASP A 133 5.36 -2.12 24.52
CA ASP A 133 6.43 -2.20 25.50
C ASP A 133 6.06 -3.10 26.69
N VAL A 134 4.88 -2.93 27.31
CA VAL A 134 4.47 -3.80 28.44
C VAL A 134 4.15 -5.23 28.02
N TRP A 135 3.66 -5.46 26.82
CA TRP A 135 3.52 -6.82 26.27
C TRP A 135 4.86 -7.42 25.83
N GLY A 136 5.93 -6.62 25.80
CA GLY A 136 7.27 -7.07 25.41
C GLY A 136 7.33 -7.59 23.98
N LEU A 137 6.46 -7.12 23.08
CA LEU A 137 6.32 -7.70 21.73
C LEU A 137 7.59 -7.56 20.87
N ARG A 138 8.49 -6.64 21.24
CA ARG A 138 9.82 -6.47 20.61
C ARG A 138 10.92 -7.33 21.25
N ALA A 139 10.64 -8.00 22.38
CA ALA A 139 11.60 -8.73 23.20
C ALA A 139 11.15 -10.17 23.50
N GLY A 140 10.46 -10.82 22.56
CA GLY A 140 10.01 -12.21 22.70
C GLY A 140 8.65 -12.39 23.39
N GLY A 141 8.09 -11.32 23.97
CA GLY A 141 6.74 -11.31 24.53
C GLY A 141 6.63 -11.74 25.99
N ARG A 142 5.65 -11.17 26.68
CA ARG A 142 5.22 -11.58 28.03
C ARG A 142 3.74 -11.28 28.22
N VAL A 143 3.15 -11.86 29.27
CA VAL A 143 1.82 -11.45 29.73
C VAL A 143 2.01 -10.40 30.84
N PRO A 144 1.64 -9.13 30.62
CA PRO A 144 1.71 -8.10 31.65
C PRO A 144 0.64 -8.26 32.72
N THR A 145 0.91 -7.70 33.89
CA THR A 145 -0.08 -7.58 34.96
C THR A 145 -1.18 -6.60 34.57
N ALA A 146 -2.35 -6.71 35.22
CA ALA A 146 -3.45 -5.78 35.01
C ALA A 146 -3.05 -4.33 35.31
N GLU A 147 -2.16 -4.10 36.28
CA GLU A 147 -1.68 -2.77 36.65
C GLU A 147 -0.77 -2.17 35.57
N GLU A 148 0.17 -2.95 35.02
CA GLU A 148 1.02 -2.50 33.92
C GLU A 148 0.18 -2.07 32.69
N VAL A 149 -0.85 -2.85 32.36
CA VAL A 149 -1.77 -2.51 31.26
C VAL A 149 -2.57 -1.25 31.58
N ARG A 150 -3.09 -1.10 32.81
CA ARG A 150 -3.81 0.11 33.24
C ARG A 150 -2.91 1.35 33.14
N SER A 151 -1.70 1.27 33.67
CA SER A 151 -0.71 2.36 33.66
C SER A 151 -0.32 2.76 32.23
N ALA A 152 -0.06 1.79 31.35
CA ALA A 152 0.22 2.06 29.94
C ALA A 152 -0.95 2.80 29.25
N ARG A 153 -2.20 2.37 29.50
CA ARG A 153 -3.40 3.03 28.93
C ARG A 153 -3.64 4.43 29.51
N ALA A 154 -3.22 4.69 30.75
CA ALA A 154 -3.34 6.00 31.38
C ALA A 154 -2.52 7.09 30.68
N SER A 155 -1.57 6.71 29.80
CA SER A 155 -0.88 7.65 28.92
C SER A 155 -1.79 8.42 27.96
N GLY A 156 -3.04 7.98 27.80
CA GLY A 156 -4.00 8.56 26.85
C GLY A 156 -3.78 8.10 25.41
N LEU A 157 -2.77 7.26 25.14
CA LEU A 157 -2.43 6.73 23.82
C LEU A 157 -2.37 7.87 22.79
N PHE A 158 -2.85 7.66 21.55
CA PHE A 158 -2.76 8.68 20.51
C PHE A 158 -3.53 9.98 20.83
N ALA A 159 -4.49 9.96 21.76
CA ALA A 159 -5.18 11.18 22.20
C ALA A 159 -4.24 12.18 22.89
N ALA A 160 -3.14 11.70 23.48
CA ALA A 160 -2.12 12.54 24.09
C ALA A 160 -1.18 13.20 23.08
N LEU A 161 -1.37 13.02 21.76
CA LEU A 161 -0.58 13.69 20.73
C LEU A 161 -1.22 15.01 20.28
N ALA A 162 -0.61 16.14 20.64
CA ALA A 162 -0.92 17.43 20.06
C ALA A 162 -0.18 17.61 18.72
N ILE A 163 -0.86 18.10 17.69
CA ILE A 163 -0.25 18.54 16.43
C ILE A 163 -0.78 19.94 16.16
N ASP A 164 0.11 20.88 15.97
CA ASP A 164 -0.21 22.25 15.57
C ASP A 164 0.68 22.66 14.38
N GLY A 165 0.06 22.80 13.21
CA GLY A 165 0.77 23.09 11.96
C GLY A 165 1.90 22.10 11.67
N ARG A 166 3.14 22.57 11.82
CA ARG A 166 4.41 21.86 11.65
C ARG A 166 5.14 21.62 12.98
N THR A 167 4.38 21.55 14.07
CA THR A 167 4.89 21.20 15.39
C THR A 167 4.02 20.11 16.01
N ALA A 168 4.61 19.30 16.89
CA ALA A 168 3.88 18.30 17.65
C ALA A 168 4.45 18.15 19.05
N ALA A 169 3.59 17.80 20.01
CA ALA A 169 3.97 17.57 21.39
C ALA A 169 3.30 16.31 21.92
N ARG A 170 4.06 15.50 22.67
CA ARG A 170 3.51 14.42 23.48
C ARG A 170 3.03 15.01 24.80
N LYS A 171 1.76 14.88 25.14
CA LYS A 171 1.22 15.37 26.43
C LYS A 171 1.56 14.44 27.60
N HIS A 172 2.07 13.25 27.32
CA HIS A 172 2.41 12.25 28.32
C HIS A 172 3.76 11.60 28.00
N ALA A 173 4.61 11.39 29.02
CA ALA A 173 5.97 10.87 28.83
C ALA A 173 5.99 9.43 28.28
N TYR A 174 5.00 8.62 28.64
CA TYR A 174 4.83 7.25 28.13
C TYR A 174 4.10 7.14 26.79
N LEU A 175 3.60 8.24 26.19
CA LEU A 175 3.04 8.14 24.84
C LEU A 175 4.15 7.74 23.85
N ARG A 176 3.97 6.61 23.18
CA ARG A 176 4.85 6.19 22.10
C ARG A 176 4.04 5.83 20.87
N ILE A 177 4.37 6.47 19.76
CA ILE A 177 3.71 6.24 18.46
C ILE A 177 4.41 5.07 17.77
N GLU A 178 3.65 4.09 17.35
CA GLU A 178 4.02 2.94 16.53
C GLU A 178 3.57 3.15 15.10
N GLU A 179 4.47 2.89 14.15
CA GLU A 179 4.22 3.12 12.73
C GLU A 179 3.57 1.93 12.01
N GLY A 180 3.54 0.76 12.66
CA GLY A 180 3.34 -0.54 12.01
C GLY A 180 2.00 -0.75 11.32
N GLY A 181 0.99 0.07 11.62
CA GLY A 181 -0.32 0.03 10.98
C GLY A 181 -0.60 1.17 9.99
N PHE A 182 0.40 1.95 9.58
CA PHE A 182 0.20 2.99 8.56
C PHE A 182 1.42 3.29 7.69
N ALA A 183 2.64 2.96 8.12
CA ALA A 183 3.84 3.36 7.39
C ALA A 183 3.99 2.65 6.05
N LYS A 184 3.66 1.35 5.95
CA LYS A 184 3.75 0.61 4.69
C LYS A 184 2.79 1.19 3.66
N GLY A 185 1.55 1.46 4.07
CA GLY A 185 0.58 2.12 3.21
C GLY A 185 1.02 3.51 2.74
N ILE A 186 1.65 4.32 3.60
CA ILE A 186 2.20 5.62 3.20
C ILE A 186 3.37 5.48 2.22
N ALA A 187 4.22 4.47 2.40
CA ALA A 187 5.32 4.18 1.47
C ALA A 187 4.80 3.77 0.10
N LEU A 188 3.79 2.90 0.05
CA LEU A 188 3.12 2.49 -1.17
C LEU A 188 2.46 3.67 -1.90
N ASP A 189 1.74 4.53 -1.19
CA ASP A 189 1.13 5.74 -1.79
C ASP A 189 2.21 6.69 -2.35
N ALA A 190 3.32 6.87 -1.64
CA ALA A 190 4.44 7.70 -2.11
C ALA A 190 5.11 7.11 -3.37
N ALA A 191 5.33 5.79 -3.39
CA ALA A 191 5.91 5.08 -4.52
C ALA A 191 4.99 5.13 -5.75
N LEU A 192 3.70 4.83 -5.61
CA LEU A 192 2.73 4.92 -6.71
C LEU A 192 2.65 6.34 -7.29
N ALA A 193 2.62 7.37 -6.44
CA ALA A 193 2.59 8.75 -6.90
C ALA A 193 3.83 9.13 -7.73
N VAL A 194 4.99 8.59 -7.37
CA VAL A 194 6.24 8.79 -8.12
C VAL A 194 6.21 8.05 -9.46
N LEU A 195 5.76 6.78 -9.46
CA LEU A 195 5.65 5.97 -10.69
C LEU A 195 4.69 6.61 -11.70
N HIS A 196 3.52 7.07 -11.23
CA HIS A 196 2.55 7.77 -12.07
C HIS A 196 3.16 9.04 -12.68
N ARG A 197 3.83 9.89 -11.87
CA ARG A 197 4.51 11.10 -12.39
C ARG A 197 5.69 10.80 -13.32
N ALA A 198 6.31 9.64 -13.18
CA ALA A 198 7.38 9.19 -14.07
C ALA A 198 6.87 8.62 -15.40
N GLY A 199 5.54 8.56 -15.60
CA GLY A 199 4.93 8.07 -16.83
C GLY A 199 4.85 6.55 -16.93
N ALA A 200 4.85 5.84 -15.80
CA ALA A 200 4.52 4.42 -15.80
C ALA A 200 3.06 4.21 -16.22
N THR A 201 2.80 3.22 -17.07
CA THR A 201 1.46 2.86 -17.56
C THR A 201 0.82 1.77 -16.72
N ARG A 202 1.63 0.94 -16.06
CA ARG A 202 1.24 -0.05 -15.06
C ARG A 202 2.29 -0.06 -13.95
N ALA A 203 1.84 -0.21 -12.72
CA ALA A 203 2.69 -0.50 -11.59
C ALA A 203 2.01 -1.45 -10.61
N LEU A 204 2.75 -2.46 -10.18
CA LEU A 204 2.40 -3.33 -9.07
C LEU A 204 3.50 -3.24 -8.01
N ILE A 205 3.13 -2.95 -6.78
CA ILE A 205 4.04 -2.92 -5.64
C ILE A 205 3.53 -3.88 -4.57
N ASP A 206 4.39 -4.78 -4.11
CA ASP A 206 4.16 -5.61 -2.92
C ASP A 206 5.20 -5.22 -1.86
N LEU A 207 4.71 -4.68 -0.73
CA LEU A 207 5.53 -4.34 0.42
C LEU A 207 5.11 -5.21 1.61
N GLY A 208 5.83 -6.31 1.81
CA GLY A 208 5.57 -7.27 2.88
C GLY A 208 4.12 -7.75 2.92
N GLY A 209 3.57 -8.11 1.75
CA GLY A 209 2.22 -8.66 1.57
C GLY A 209 1.12 -7.60 1.40
N GLN A 210 1.42 -6.31 1.57
CA GLN A 210 0.48 -5.25 1.19
C GLN A 210 0.69 -4.89 -0.28
N ILE A 211 -0.37 -5.02 -1.07
CA ILE A 211 -0.35 -4.77 -2.50
C ILE A 211 -0.83 -3.36 -2.80
N ALA A 212 -0.20 -2.67 -3.75
CA ALA A 212 -0.70 -1.44 -4.35
C ALA A 212 -0.54 -1.50 -5.88
N PHE A 213 -1.58 -1.14 -6.62
CA PHE A 213 -1.67 -1.34 -8.05
C PHE A 213 -2.32 -0.17 -8.79
N PHE A 214 -1.81 0.13 -9.98
CA PHE A 214 -2.56 0.80 -11.04
C PHE A 214 -2.14 0.25 -12.41
N GLY A 215 -3.03 0.34 -13.39
CA GLY A 215 -2.71 -0.06 -14.76
C GLY A 215 -3.90 0.09 -15.69
N GLN A 216 -3.73 -0.33 -16.94
CA GLN A 216 -4.84 -0.47 -17.88
C GLN A 216 -5.57 -1.79 -17.60
N GLY A 217 -6.79 -1.68 -17.06
CA GLY A 217 -7.65 -2.83 -16.79
C GLY A 217 -7.41 -3.49 -15.43
N PRO A 218 -8.26 -4.46 -15.07
CA PRO A 218 -8.22 -5.11 -13.78
C PRO A 218 -7.10 -6.16 -13.66
N GLU A 219 -6.45 -6.21 -12.51
CA GLU A 219 -5.46 -7.23 -12.12
C GLU A 219 -6.02 -8.10 -10.98
N THR A 220 -5.53 -9.32 -10.86
CA THR A 220 -6.04 -10.31 -9.89
C THR A 220 -4.99 -10.69 -8.86
N PHE A 221 -5.33 -10.55 -7.58
CA PHE A 221 -4.44 -10.84 -6.46
C PHE A 221 -4.95 -11.99 -5.61
N GLY A 222 -4.04 -12.89 -5.22
CA GLY A 222 -4.35 -14.00 -4.32
C GLY A 222 -4.48 -13.53 -2.88
N ILE A 223 -5.50 -14.03 -2.19
CA ILE A 223 -5.65 -13.88 -0.74
C ILE A 223 -5.34 -15.23 -0.11
N ALA A 224 -4.32 -15.24 0.73
CA ALA A 224 -3.86 -16.44 1.40
C ALA A 224 -4.74 -16.85 2.60
N HIS A 225 -4.75 -18.15 2.91
CA HIS A 225 -5.39 -18.71 4.10
C HIS A 225 -4.89 -17.97 5.34
N PRO A 226 -5.75 -17.70 6.35
CA PRO A 226 -5.32 -17.01 7.56
C PRO A 226 -4.21 -17.76 8.30
N GLU A 227 -4.26 -19.09 8.37
CA GLU A 227 -3.28 -19.92 9.11
C GLU A 227 -2.17 -20.55 8.25
N ARG A 228 -2.35 -20.64 6.93
CA ARG A 228 -1.43 -21.29 5.96
C ARG A 228 -1.10 -20.30 4.86
N ARG A 229 -0.19 -19.38 5.13
CA ARG A 229 0.00 -18.16 4.32
C ARG A 229 0.53 -18.46 2.90
N GLU A 230 1.09 -19.63 2.70
CA GLU A 230 1.51 -20.19 1.41
C GLU A 230 0.33 -20.64 0.52
N GLU A 231 -0.84 -20.88 1.10
CA GLU A 231 -2.02 -21.37 0.40
C GLU A 231 -2.94 -20.21 -0.01
N ILE A 232 -3.10 -19.97 -1.32
CA ILE A 232 -4.07 -19.00 -1.85
C ILE A 232 -5.46 -19.63 -1.91
N VAL A 233 -6.41 -19.09 -1.13
CA VAL A 233 -7.76 -19.67 -0.98
C VAL A 233 -8.82 -18.95 -1.81
N CYS A 234 -8.60 -17.68 -2.13
CA CYS A 234 -9.43 -16.93 -3.05
C CYS A 234 -8.63 -15.86 -3.78
N ARG A 235 -9.25 -15.23 -4.78
CA ARG A 235 -8.63 -14.18 -5.57
C ARG A 235 -9.53 -12.96 -5.65
N VAL A 236 -8.95 -11.77 -5.52
CA VAL A 236 -9.65 -10.49 -5.60
C VAL A 236 -9.16 -9.74 -6.83
N ARG A 237 -10.10 -9.27 -7.64
CA ARG A 237 -9.85 -8.48 -8.84
C ARG A 237 -10.02 -6.99 -8.55
N ILE A 238 -8.99 -6.19 -8.82
CA ILE A 238 -9.02 -4.74 -8.60
C ILE A 238 -8.50 -4.00 -9.86
N GLU A 239 -9.05 -2.82 -10.12
CA GLU A 239 -8.60 -1.96 -11.23
C GLU A 239 -7.44 -1.06 -10.81
N CYS A 240 -7.51 -0.55 -9.58
CA CYS A 240 -6.45 0.19 -8.94
C CYS A 240 -6.68 0.22 -7.42
N GLY A 241 -5.73 0.80 -6.71
CA GLY A 241 -5.77 0.94 -5.25
C GLY A 241 -4.92 -0.12 -4.57
N SER A 242 -5.24 -0.43 -3.32
CA SER A 242 -4.42 -1.27 -2.46
C SER A 242 -5.23 -2.32 -1.73
N LEU A 243 -4.61 -3.49 -1.51
CA LEU A 243 -5.09 -4.55 -0.65
C LEU A 243 -4.14 -4.69 0.54
N ALA A 244 -4.64 -4.44 1.75
CA ALA A 244 -3.89 -4.64 2.98
C ALA A 244 -4.56 -5.73 3.82
N THR A 245 -3.78 -6.67 4.35
CA THR A 245 -4.30 -7.78 5.14
C THR A 245 -3.74 -7.73 6.55
N SER A 246 -4.61 -7.87 7.55
CA SER A 246 -4.22 -8.04 8.96
C SER A 246 -4.73 -9.37 9.48
N GLY A 247 -3.93 -10.00 10.34
CA GLY A 247 -4.23 -11.25 11.01
C GLY A 247 -3.17 -11.54 12.06
N ASN A 248 -3.51 -12.36 13.06
CA ASN A 248 -2.58 -12.72 14.13
C ASN A 248 -1.65 -13.89 13.78
N SER A 249 -1.75 -14.43 12.57
CA SER A 249 -0.96 -15.58 12.12
C SER A 249 0.51 -15.27 11.84
N GLU A 250 0.83 -14.04 11.43
CA GLU A 250 2.17 -13.66 10.94
C GLU A 250 3.15 -13.34 12.07
N ARG A 251 2.65 -12.75 13.17
CA ARG A 251 3.46 -12.28 14.30
C ARG A 251 2.65 -12.48 15.59
N GLY A 252 3.23 -13.20 16.54
CA GLY A 252 2.59 -13.47 17.82
C GLY A 252 3.62 -13.95 18.83
N ILE A 253 3.21 -14.00 20.10
CA ILE A 253 4.06 -14.47 21.20
C ILE A 253 3.44 -15.73 21.78
N VAL A 254 4.27 -16.66 22.22
CA VAL A 254 3.84 -17.86 22.95
C VAL A 254 4.34 -17.74 24.37
N VAL A 255 3.41 -17.63 25.32
CA VAL A 255 3.74 -17.50 26.75
C VAL A 255 3.02 -18.62 27.50
N ALA A 256 3.79 -19.46 28.19
CA ALA A 256 3.27 -20.64 28.91
C ALA A 256 2.36 -21.53 28.03
N GLY A 257 2.77 -21.79 26.80
CA GLY A 257 2.02 -22.62 25.84
C GLY A 257 0.80 -21.96 25.20
N LYS A 258 0.45 -20.73 25.58
CA LYS A 258 -0.66 -19.97 24.99
C LYS A 258 -0.17 -18.94 23.98
N ARG A 259 -0.74 -18.97 22.78
CA ARG A 259 -0.47 -18.00 21.71
C ARG A 259 -1.25 -16.70 21.93
N TYR A 260 -0.58 -15.58 21.71
CA TYR A 260 -1.17 -14.25 21.70
C TYR A 260 -0.78 -13.51 20.41
N GLY A 261 -1.74 -12.81 19.82
CA GLY A 261 -1.51 -11.97 18.64
C GLY A 261 -0.69 -10.72 18.93
N HIS A 262 -0.03 -10.18 17.91
CA HIS A 262 0.71 -8.91 18.00
C HIS A 262 -0.19 -7.68 17.87
N LEU A 263 -1.42 -7.82 17.37
CA LEU A 263 -2.39 -6.73 17.28
C LEU A 263 -3.05 -6.54 18.64
N LEU A 264 -2.88 -5.35 19.22
CA LEU A 264 -3.44 -5.00 20.52
C LEU A 264 -4.70 -4.17 20.34
N ASP A 265 -5.73 -4.45 21.14
CA ASP A 265 -6.88 -3.57 21.27
C ASP A 265 -6.54 -2.44 22.27
N PRO A 266 -6.37 -1.19 21.82
CA PRO A 266 -6.03 -0.05 22.70
C PRO A 266 -7.10 0.24 23.76
N ARG A 267 -8.35 -0.17 23.51
CA ARG A 267 -9.48 0.05 24.42
C ARG A 267 -9.43 -0.88 25.62
N THR A 268 -8.84 -2.06 25.47
CA THR A 268 -8.69 -3.04 26.57
C THR A 268 -7.24 -3.16 27.05
N GLY A 269 -6.28 -2.82 26.20
CA GLY A 269 -4.84 -3.02 26.40
C GLY A 269 -4.39 -4.48 26.27
N ARG A 270 -5.23 -5.33 25.67
CA ARG A 270 -4.98 -6.77 25.47
C ARG A 270 -4.90 -7.09 23.97
N PRO A 271 -4.29 -8.23 23.58
CA PRO A 271 -4.37 -8.73 22.21
C PRO A 271 -5.81 -8.79 21.72
N ALA A 272 -6.03 -8.38 20.47
CA ALA A 272 -7.31 -8.50 19.81
C ALA A 272 -7.69 -9.99 19.68
N VAL A 273 -8.99 -10.27 19.73
CA VAL A 273 -9.51 -11.64 19.55
C VAL A 273 -9.13 -12.13 18.16
N ASP A 274 -8.46 -13.29 18.11
CA ASP A 274 -8.12 -13.90 16.83
C ASP A 274 -9.36 -14.56 16.22
N PHE A 275 -9.69 -14.17 15.00
CA PHE A 275 -10.78 -14.73 14.22
C PHE A 275 -10.34 -15.17 12.82
N GLY A 276 -9.04 -15.18 12.53
CA GLY A 276 -8.48 -15.39 11.21
C GLY A 276 -7.85 -14.12 10.63
N SER A 277 -8.32 -13.68 9.46
CA SER A 277 -7.77 -12.52 8.76
C SER A 277 -8.85 -11.57 8.20
N ILE A 278 -8.44 -10.32 8.00
CA ILE A 278 -9.21 -9.30 7.30
C ILE A 278 -8.35 -8.67 6.21
N THR A 279 -8.85 -8.63 4.98
CA THR A 279 -8.26 -7.89 3.87
C THR A 279 -9.15 -6.69 3.56
N VAL A 280 -8.54 -5.51 3.51
CA VAL A 280 -9.20 -4.25 3.16
C VAL A 280 -8.70 -3.80 1.81
N TRP A 281 -9.64 -3.48 0.92
CA TRP A 281 -9.38 -2.71 -0.28
C TRP A 281 -9.77 -1.25 -0.08
N ALA A 282 -8.89 -0.34 -0.48
CA ALA A 282 -9.16 1.09 -0.59
C ALA A 282 -8.34 1.71 -1.72
N GLN A 283 -8.72 2.89 -2.18
CA GLN A 283 -7.98 3.61 -3.23
C GLN A 283 -6.58 4.04 -2.75
N SER A 284 -6.45 4.46 -1.48
CA SER A 284 -5.17 4.79 -0.84
C SER A 284 -4.64 3.56 -0.11
N ALA A 285 -3.35 3.27 -0.31
CA ALA A 285 -2.66 2.22 0.42
C ALA A 285 -2.53 2.54 1.91
N ALA A 286 -2.33 3.81 2.27
CA ALA A 286 -2.31 4.23 3.66
C ALA A 286 -3.67 4.04 4.35
N ASP A 287 -4.78 4.26 3.63
CA ASP A 287 -6.13 4.00 4.14
C ASP A 287 -6.37 2.51 4.34
N ALA A 288 -6.00 1.67 3.37
CA ALA A 288 -6.11 0.22 3.50
C ALA A 288 -5.31 -0.31 4.70
N ASP A 289 -4.09 0.18 4.93
CA ASP A 289 -3.19 -0.24 6.02
C ASP A 289 -3.74 0.14 7.41
N CYS A 290 -4.20 1.39 7.56
CA CYS A 290 -4.83 1.84 8.81
C CYS A 290 -6.09 1.03 9.12
N LEU A 291 -6.91 0.78 8.10
CA LEU A 291 -8.20 0.14 8.26
C LEU A 291 -8.10 -1.37 8.43
N SER A 292 -7.15 -2.06 7.80
CA SER A 292 -6.94 -3.49 8.04
C SER A 292 -6.68 -3.75 9.52
N THR A 293 -5.81 -2.95 10.12
CA THR A 293 -5.50 -3.01 11.56
C THR A 293 -6.72 -2.64 12.42
N GLY A 294 -7.32 -1.46 12.18
CA GLY A 294 -8.43 -0.97 13.00
C GLY A 294 -9.68 -1.84 12.93
N LEU A 295 -10.02 -2.33 11.75
CA LEU A 295 -11.18 -3.18 11.54
C LEU A 295 -10.94 -4.61 12.06
N TYR A 296 -9.70 -5.11 12.02
CA TYR A 296 -9.35 -6.34 12.74
C TYR A 296 -9.65 -6.19 14.24
N VAL A 297 -9.19 -5.09 14.85
CA VAL A 297 -9.43 -4.82 16.28
C VAL A 297 -10.92 -4.64 16.62
N LEU A 298 -11.74 -4.12 15.70
CA LEU A 298 -13.20 -4.04 15.90
C LEU A 298 -13.87 -5.41 15.96
N GLY A 299 -13.28 -6.43 15.34
CA GLY A 299 -13.88 -7.75 15.17
C GLY A 299 -14.80 -7.82 13.94
N PRO A 300 -15.15 -9.04 13.49
CA PRO A 300 -15.63 -9.28 12.14
C PRO A 300 -17.02 -8.69 11.85
N ASP A 301 -17.93 -8.73 12.83
CA ASP A 301 -19.29 -8.20 12.67
C ASP A 301 -19.29 -6.66 12.59
N ALA A 302 -18.60 -6.02 13.54
CA ALA A 302 -18.49 -4.57 13.59
C ALA A 302 -17.69 -4.02 12.40
N ALA A 303 -16.65 -4.72 11.96
CA ALA A 303 -15.87 -4.36 10.77
C ALA A 303 -16.73 -4.28 9.50
N LEU A 304 -17.51 -5.33 9.22
CA LEU A 304 -18.39 -5.37 8.05
C LEU A 304 -19.46 -4.28 8.12
N ALA A 305 -20.15 -4.15 9.27
CA ALA A 305 -21.16 -3.12 9.46
C ALA A 305 -20.59 -1.69 9.35
N TRP A 306 -19.33 -1.49 9.75
CA TRP A 306 -18.64 -0.22 9.62
C TRP A 306 -18.27 0.09 8.16
N ALA A 307 -17.79 -0.91 7.42
CA ALA A 307 -17.36 -0.76 6.03
C ALA A 307 -18.53 -0.58 5.06
N GLU A 308 -19.65 -1.29 5.24
CA GLU A 308 -20.86 -1.15 4.40
C GLU A 308 -21.43 0.27 4.38
N LYS A 309 -21.15 1.08 5.42
CA LYS A 309 -21.59 2.47 5.51
C LYS A 309 -20.65 3.46 4.81
N ARG A 310 -19.57 2.99 4.18
CA ARG A 310 -18.47 3.82 3.68
C ARG A 310 -18.07 3.42 2.27
N PRO A 311 -18.64 4.08 1.25
CA PRO A 311 -18.25 3.88 -0.14
C PRO A 311 -16.73 4.04 -0.32
N GLY A 312 -16.14 3.16 -1.14
CA GLY A 312 -14.70 3.18 -1.43
C GLY A 312 -13.84 2.39 -0.43
N ILE A 313 -14.44 1.79 0.61
CA ILE A 313 -13.80 0.83 1.50
C ILE A 313 -14.49 -0.51 1.37
N GLU A 314 -13.72 -1.55 1.04
CA GLU A 314 -14.25 -2.89 0.85
C GLU A 314 -13.49 -3.88 1.72
N VAL A 315 -14.20 -4.84 2.31
CA VAL A 315 -13.65 -5.76 3.31
C VAL A 315 -13.93 -7.21 2.92
N LEU A 316 -12.91 -8.05 3.06
CA LEU A 316 -12.99 -9.51 3.02
C LEU A 316 -12.48 -10.06 4.35
N ILE A 317 -13.21 -10.98 4.95
CA ILE A 317 -12.86 -11.66 6.19
C ILE A 317 -12.84 -13.16 5.91
N LEU A 318 -11.75 -13.81 6.33
CA LEU A 318 -11.57 -15.26 6.30
C LEU A 318 -11.43 -15.76 7.74
N GLN A 319 -12.32 -16.66 8.15
CA GLN A 319 -12.30 -17.27 9.47
C GLN A 319 -12.13 -18.79 9.33
N PRO A 320 -11.18 -19.43 10.03
CA PRO A 320 -11.15 -20.88 10.18
C PRO A 320 -12.47 -21.38 10.77
N ASP A 321 -13.07 -22.41 10.18
CA ASP A 321 -14.22 -23.14 10.73
C ASP A 321 -13.70 -24.40 11.42
N GLU A 322 -13.98 -24.55 12.71
CA GLU A 322 -13.47 -25.65 13.56
C GLU A 322 -14.16 -27.01 13.29
N GLY A 323 -15.10 -27.08 12.34
CA GLY A 323 -16.04 -28.20 12.18
C GLY A 323 -15.86 -29.13 10.97
N GLY A 324 -14.65 -29.36 10.46
CA GLY A 324 -14.47 -30.23 9.29
C GLY A 324 -13.28 -31.19 9.38
N ASP A 325 -13.57 -32.49 9.41
CA ASP A 325 -12.57 -33.52 9.17
C ASP A 325 -11.93 -33.35 7.77
N GLU A 326 -10.61 -33.47 7.74
CA GLU A 326 -9.68 -33.50 6.60
C GLU A 326 -9.37 -32.18 5.84
N HIS A 327 -10.19 -31.13 5.88
CA HIS A 327 -9.78 -29.77 5.47
C HIS A 327 -10.60 -28.71 6.21
N PRO A 328 -9.99 -27.79 7.00
CA PRO A 328 -10.75 -26.76 7.69
C PRO A 328 -11.49 -25.90 6.67
N LYS A 329 -12.83 -25.88 6.77
CA LYS A 329 -13.65 -25.00 5.94
C LYS A 329 -13.33 -23.56 6.31
N LEU A 330 -13.25 -22.66 5.34
CA LEU A 330 -13.11 -21.24 5.62
C LEU A 330 -14.49 -20.58 5.56
N ARG A 331 -14.90 -19.96 6.66
CA ARG A 331 -16.05 -19.06 6.65
C ARG A 331 -15.62 -17.73 6.06
N VAL A 332 -16.23 -17.38 4.93
CA VAL A 332 -15.89 -16.15 4.21
C VAL A 332 -17.01 -15.14 4.26
N ARG A 333 -16.66 -13.91 4.62
CA ARG A 333 -17.59 -12.80 4.74
C ARG A 333 -17.01 -11.58 4.06
N ALA A 334 -17.81 -10.86 3.32
CA ALA A 334 -17.32 -9.73 2.56
C ALA A 334 -18.41 -8.67 2.39
N THR A 335 -17.99 -7.41 2.27
CA THR A 335 -18.88 -6.30 1.90
C THR A 335 -19.46 -6.51 0.51
N ARG A 336 -20.58 -5.85 0.20
CA ARG A 336 -21.23 -5.98 -1.10
C ARG A 336 -20.30 -5.66 -2.26
N GLY A 337 -19.51 -4.58 -2.18
CA GLY A 337 -18.57 -4.22 -3.24
C GLY A 337 -17.40 -5.21 -3.34
N MET A 338 -16.86 -5.69 -2.22
CA MET A 338 -15.84 -6.74 -2.23
C MET A 338 -16.33 -8.03 -2.90
N ARG A 339 -17.58 -8.45 -2.66
CA ARG A 339 -18.15 -9.64 -3.31
C ARG A 339 -18.14 -9.56 -4.83
N SER A 340 -18.33 -8.36 -5.38
CA SER A 340 -18.26 -8.12 -6.84
C SER A 340 -16.85 -8.25 -7.42
N ARG A 341 -15.83 -8.14 -6.56
CA ARG A 341 -14.40 -8.25 -6.91
C ARG A 341 -13.86 -9.67 -6.76
N LEU A 342 -14.54 -10.54 -6.01
CA LEU A 342 -14.08 -11.92 -5.78
C LEU A 342 -14.21 -12.76 -7.06
N LEU A 343 -13.10 -13.37 -7.47
CA LEU A 343 -13.09 -14.42 -8.48
C LEU A 343 -13.17 -15.79 -7.79
N ARG A 344 -13.76 -16.78 -8.49
CA ARG A 344 -14.10 -18.14 -7.98
C ARG A 344 -13.09 -18.69 -6.94
N TRP A 345 -13.65 -19.32 -5.90
CA TRP A 345 -12.95 -20.02 -4.83
C TRP A 345 -12.01 -21.11 -5.36
N LEU A 346 -10.82 -21.21 -4.79
CA LEU A 346 -9.86 -22.26 -5.13
C LEU A 346 -9.95 -23.48 -4.19
N VAL A 347 -10.73 -23.40 -3.11
CA VAL A 347 -10.95 -24.51 -2.18
C VAL A 347 -12.46 -24.80 -2.09
N GLY A 348 -12.85 -26.03 -2.41
CA GLY A 348 -14.22 -26.53 -2.19
C GLY A 348 -15.09 -26.79 -3.41
N LYS A 349 -14.55 -26.99 -4.61
CA LYS A 349 -15.24 -27.79 -5.63
C LYS A 349 -14.74 -29.23 -5.56
N LYS A 350 -15.54 -30.12 -4.96
CA LYS A 350 -15.69 -31.45 -5.57
C LYS A 350 -16.43 -31.23 -6.89
N GLU A 351 -15.99 -31.94 -7.92
CA GLU A 351 -16.72 -32.14 -9.17
C GLU A 351 -18.17 -32.59 -8.91
#